data_AF-A0A7C7QQH9-F1
#
_entry.id   AF-A0A7C7QQH9-F1
#
_cell.length_a   1.000
_cell.length_b   1.000
_cell.length_c   1.000
_cell.angle_alpha   90.00
_cell.angle_beta   90.00
_cell.angle_gamma   90.00
#
_symmetry.space_group_name_H-M   'P 1'
#
loop_
_entity.id
_entity.type
_entity.pdbx_description
1 polymer ?
#
loop_
_entity_poly.entity_id
_entity_poly.type
_entity_poly.pdbx_seq_one_letter_code
_entity_poly.pdbx_strand_id
1 'polypeptide(L)'
;KGVEPRFFIGAAANPFADPFDYRPHRLAKKIAAGADFIQTQIVFNVPKFRQYVKRCGDMGLLDEVYLLAGVSPIRTLGAARYMANFVPGMDVPQEYVDRMKGAVAGIPKEDKARRREAWEREGIQICVEVIQQVREIPGVAGVHIMAIEWEEAVAEITKQAGLQPRPTVD
;
A
#
# COMPACT_ATOMS: atom_id res chain seq x y z
N LYS A 1 34.62 -19.15 -17.84
CA LYS A 1 34.27 -18.11 -16.84
C LYS A 1 32.86 -17.65 -17.18
N GLY A 2 31.91 -17.73 -16.24
CA GLY A 2 30.52 -17.31 -16.46
C GLY A 2 30.37 -15.79 -16.45
N VAL A 3 29.28 -15.29 -17.04
CA VAL A 3 28.86 -13.88 -16.92
C VAL A 3 28.36 -13.63 -15.49
N GLU A 4 28.70 -12.49 -14.91
CA GLU A 4 28.21 -12.13 -13.58
C GLU A 4 26.68 -11.89 -13.58
N PRO A 5 25.96 -12.29 -12.52
CA PRO A 5 24.53 -12.02 -12.42
C PRO A 5 24.26 -10.53 -12.26
N ARG A 6 23.35 -9.98 -13.08
CA ARG A 6 22.83 -8.62 -12.93
C ARG A 6 21.55 -8.66 -12.08
N PHE A 7 21.63 -8.14 -10.86
CA PHE A 7 20.48 -8.04 -9.95
C PHE A 7 19.66 -6.78 -10.23
N PHE A 8 18.36 -6.86 -9.96
CA PHE A 8 17.46 -5.72 -9.89
C PHE A 8 17.10 -5.51 -8.41
N ILE A 9 17.75 -4.54 -7.79
CA ILE A 9 17.87 -4.39 -6.34
C ILE A 9 16.66 -3.63 -5.79
N GLY A 10 15.91 -4.28 -4.90
CA GLY A 10 14.79 -3.67 -4.20
C GLY A 10 15.19 -3.08 -2.86
N ALA A 11 14.55 -1.98 -2.48
CA ALA A 11 14.66 -1.42 -1.13
C ALA A 11 13.31 -1.01 -0.53
N ALA A 12 13.16 -1.15 0.78
CA ALA A 12 11.95 -0.71 1.47
C ALA A 12 11.98 0.81 1.73
N ALA A 13 10.84 1.50 1.75
CA ALA A 13 10.72 2.87 2.25
C ALA A 13 9.50 3.01 3.16
N ASN A 14 9.61 3.79 4.24
CA ASN A 14 8.45 4.17 5.03
C ASN A 14 8.15 5.66 4.82
N PRO A 15 7.08 6.01 4.08
CA PRO A 15 6.68 7.38 3.83
C PRO A 15 6.21 8.14 5.09
N PHE A 16 5.74 7.44 6.12
CA PHE A 16 4.95 8.04 7.20
C PHE A 16 5.70 8.18 8.52
N ALA A 17 6.85 7.51 8.67
CA ALA A 17 7.64 7.58 9.89
C ALA A 17 8.24 8.99 10.13
N ASP A 18 8.30 9.41 11.39
CA ASP A 18 8.87 10.69 11.75
C ASP A 18 10.41 10.73 11.69
N PRO A 19 11.00 11.93 11.50
CA PRO A 19 10.36 13.12 10.94
C PRO A 19 10.03 12.92 9.44
N PHE A 20 8.82 13.32 9.05
CA PHE A 20 8.26 13.16 7.69
C PHE A 20 9.14 13.82 6.61
N ASP A 21 9.60 15.05 6.88
CA ASP A 21 10.44 15.82 5.94
C ASP A 21 11.78 15.15 5.64
N TYR A 22 12.27 14.29 6.54
CA TYR A 22 13.51 13.55 6.33
C TYR A 22 13.34 12.26 5.51
N ARG A 23 12.10 11.81 5.25
CA ARG A 23 11.86 10.54 4.54
C ARG A 23 12.40 10.53 3.11
N PRO A 24 12.22 11.58 2.28
CA PRO A 24 12.83 11.64 0.94
C PRO A 24 14.36 11.53 0.97
N HIS A 25 15.03 12.15 1.93
CA HIS A 25 16.49 12.03 2.08
C HIS A 25 16.95 10.62 2.44
N ARG A 26 16.16 9.86 3.23
CA ARG A 26 16.45 8.44 3.47
C ARG A 26 16.29 7.59 2.23
N LEU A 27 15.31 7.92 1.37
CA LEU A 27 15.15 7.28 0.08
C LEU A 27 16.36 7.58 -0.82
N ALA A 28 16.77 8.85 -0.92
CA ALA A 28 17.94 9.25 -1.71
C ALA A 28 19.20 8.45 -1.34
N LYS A 29 19.44 8.21 -0.05
CA LYS A 29 20.57 7.36 0.42
C LYS A 29 20.49 5.91 -0.08
N LYS A 30 19.29 5.36 -0.26
CA LYS A 30 19.11 3.99 -0.76
C LYS A 30 19.28 3.92 -2.28
N ILE A 31 18.79 4.93 -2.99
CA ILE A 31 18.99 5.07 -4.44
C ILE A 31 20.48 5.21 -4.74
N ALA A 32 21.18 6.10 -4.03
CA ALA A 32 22.63 6.26 -4.16
C ALA A 32 23.43 5.00 -3.79
N ALA A 33 22.85 4.07 -3.03
CA ALA A 33 23.44 2.77 -2.71
C ALA A 33 23.15 1.70 -3.77
N GLY A 34 22.41 2.03 -4.84
CA GLY A 34 22.13 1.16 -5.98
C GLY A 34 20.77 0.48 -5.96
N ALA A 35 19.76 1.02 -5.29
CA ALA A 35 18.39 0.50 -5.40
C ALA A 35 17.80 0.83 -6.78
N ASP A 36 17.19 -0.15 -7.44
CA ASP A 36 16.50 0.00 -8.74
C ASP A 36 14.98 0.20 -8.57
N PHE A 37 14.42 -0.35 -7.49
CA PHE A 37 13.00 -0.17 -7.17
C PHE A 37 12.75 -0.10 -5.67
N ILE A 38 11.62 0.50 -5.32
CA ILE A 38 11.23 0.77 -3.94
C ILE A 38 9.87 0.16 -3.66
N GLN A 39 9.77 -0.56 -2.55
CA GLN A 39 8.48 -0.96 -1.98
C GLN A 39 8.20 -0.12 -0.74
N THR A 40 7.07 0.59 -0.74
CA THR A 40 6.72 1.38 0.43
C THR A 40 6.03 0.53 1.51
N GLN A 41 6.07 1.02 2.74
CA GLN A 41 5.10 0.62 3.77
C GLN A 41 3.67 0.87 3.26
N ILE A 42 2.70 0.14 3.82
CA ILE A 42 1.27 0.22 3.48
C ILE A 42 0.80 1.67 3.51
N VAL A 43 0.19 2.09 2.40
CA VAL A 43 -0.42 3.40 2.22
C VAL A 43 -1.89 3.32 2.57
N PHE A 44 -2.29 3.99 3.65
CA PHE A 44 -3.69 4.27 3.97
C PHE A 44 -4.00 5.77 3.79
N ASN A 45 -3.14 6.64 4.34
CA ASN A 45 -3.21 8.07 4.12
C ASN A 45 -2.65 8.48 2.75
N VAL A 46 -3.48 8.35 1.70
CA VAL A 46 -3.11 8.70 0.32
C VAL A 46 -2.72 10.18 0.15
N PRO A 47 -3.42 11.17 0.77
CA PRO A 47 -3.00 12.57 0.67
C PRO A 47 -1.57 12.83 1.17
N LYS A 48 -1.20 12.25 2.32
CA LYS A 48 0.17 12.37 2.87
C LYS A 48 1.18 11.60 2.02
N PHE A 49 0.80 10.45 1.48
CA PHE A 49 1.65 9.73 0.52
C PHE A 49 1.92 10.55 -0.75
N ARG A 50 0.91 11.22 -1.31
CA ARG A 50 1.07 12.12 -2.46
C ARG A 50 2.07 13.24 -2.19
N GLN A 51 2.07 13.81 -0.98
CA GLN A 51 3.08 14.81 -0.57
C GLN A 51 4.49 14.22 -0.50
N TYR A 52 4.63 13.00 0.04
CA TYR A 52 5.91 12.29 0.08
C TYR A 52 6.46 12.02 -1.33
N VAL A 53 5.63 11.48 -2.24
CA VAL A 53 6.03 11.21 -3.62
C VAL A 53 6.41 12.50 -4.34
N LYS A 54 5.61 13.57 -4.19
CA LYS A 54 5.94 14.87 -4.76
C LYS A 54 7.34 15.34 -4.33
N ARG A 55 7.65 15.28 -3.04
CA ARG A 55 8.97 15.70 -2.54
C ARG A 55 10.11 14.83 -3.05
N CYS A 56 9.89 13.53 -3.24
CA CYS A 56 10.87 12.65 -3.88
C CYS A 56 11.09 13.06 -5.35
N GLY A 57 10.02 13.38 -6.07
CA GLY A 57 10.07 13.89 -7.44
C GLY A 57 10.76 15.26 -7.56
N ASP A 58 10.47 16.19 -6.65
CA ASP A 58 11.12 17.51 -6.59
C ASP A 58 12.65 17.40 -6.38
N MET A 59 13.11 16.28 -5.83
CA MET A 59 14.53 15.94 -5.64
C MET A 59 15.14 15.14 -6.80
N GLY A 60 14.38 14.82 -7.85
CA GLY A 60 14.82 14.01 -9.00
C GLY A 60 14.88 12.51 -8.74
N LEU A 61 14.47 12.04 -7.55
CA LEU A 61 14.68 10.63 -7.15
C LEU A 61 13.84 9.64 -7.95
N LEU A 62 12.67 10.06 -8.45
CA LEU A 62 11.72 9.17 -9.11
C LEU A 62 12.10 8.86 -10.57
N ASP A 63 13.09 9.55 -11.11
CA ASP A 63 13.66 9.24 -12.44
C ASP A 63 14.70 8.10 -12.37
N GLU A 64 15.19 7.80 -11.15
CA GLU A 64 16.24 6.81 -10.92
C GLU A 64 15.69 5.44 -10.47
N VAL A 65 14.45 5.39 -9.95
CA VAL A 65 13.87 4.16 -9.40
C VAL A 65 12.38 3.99 -9.69
N TYR A 66 11.93 2.74 -9.75
CA TYR A 66 10.51 2.42 -9.79
C TYR A 66 9.91 2.39 -8.38
N LEU A 67 8.99 3.31 -8.08
CA LEU A 67 8.30 3.35 -6.80
C LEU A 67 7.01 2.52 -6.84
N LEU A 68 6.94 1.47 -6.01
CA LEU A 68 5.75 0.65 -5.81
C LEU A 68 5.06 1.04 -4.50
N ALA A 69 3.83 1.51 -4.58
CA ALA A 69 3.02 1.81 -3.40
C ALA A 69 2.56 0.51 -2.74
N GLY A 70 2.95 0.31 -1.48
CA GLY A 70 2.47 -0.80 -0.66
C GLY A 70 0.98 -0.63 -0.34
N VAL A 71 0.17 -1.67 -0.57
CA VAL A 71 -1.27 -1.66 -0.29
C VAL A 71 -1.67 -2.95 0.39
N SER A 72 -2.69 -2.92 1.26
CA SER A 72 -3.14 -4.10 2.01
C SER A 72 -4.62 -4.01 2.34
N PRO A 73 -5.40 -5.09 2.17
CA PRO A 73 -6.79 -5.13 2.61
C PRO A 73 -6.91 -5.23 4.13
N ILE A 74 -8.01 -4.70 4.67
CA ILE A 74 -8.29 -4.73 6.12
C ILE A 74 -9.34 -5.81 6.42
N ARG A 75 -8.94 -6.92 7.06
CA ARG A 75 -9.86 -8.06 7.25
C ARG A 75 -10.92 -7.88 8.33
N THR A 76 -10.65 -7.07 9.35
CA THR A 76 -11.55 -6.87 10.49
C THR A 76 -11.45 -5.47 11.08
N LEU A 77 -12.48 -5.03 11.82
CA LEU A 77 -12.41 -3.81 12.62
C LEU A 77 -11.27 -3.84 13.66
N GLY A 78 -10.98 -5.01 14.23
CA GLY A 78 -9.87 -5.19 15.17
C GLY A 78 -8.53 -4.90 14.51
N ALA A 79 -8.31 -5.44 13.31
CA ALA A 79 -7.11 -5.16 12.51
C ALA A 79 -6.99 -3.68 12.19
N ALA A 80 -8.08 -3.02 11.76
CA ALA A 80 -8.09 -1.57 11.48
C ALA A 80 -7.61 -0.74 12.68
N ARG A 81 -8.16 -1.03 13.86
CA ARG A 81 -7.78 -0.36 15.12
C ARG A 81 -6.35 -0.67 15.51
N TYR A 82 -5.91 -1.92 15.33
CA TYR A 82 -4.55 -2.30 15.67
C TYR A 82 -3.53 -1.54 14.82
N MET A 83 -3.77 -1.52 13.51
CA MET A 83 -2.99 -0.78 12.53
C MET A 83 -2.93 0.72 12.83
N ALA A 84 -4.06 1.33 13.19
CA ALA A 84 -4.12 2.77 13.48
C ALA A 84 -3.39 3.18 14.77
N ASN A 85 -3.36 2.32 15.79
CA ASN A 85 -2.92 2.71 17.14
C ASN A 85 -1.61 2.08 17.61
N PHE A 86 -1.23 0.92 17.06
CA PHE A 86 -0.15 0.11 17.63
C PHE A 86 0.95 -0.25 16.64
N VAL A 87 0.80 0.04 15.34
CA VAL A 87 1.84 -0.23 14.34
C VAL A 87 2.68 1.04 14.11
N PRO A 88 3.96 1.07 14.53
CA PRO A 88 4.79 2.26 14.40
C PRO A 88 5.04 2.64 12.94
N GLY A 89 4.94 3.93 12.64
CA GLY A 89 5.18 4.45 11.30
C GLY A 89 4.12 4.05 10.27
N MET A 90 2.90 3.74 10.72
CA MET A 90 1.71 3.76 9.86
C MET A 90 0.86 4.99 10.17
N ASP A 91 0.17 5.46 9.15
CA ASP A 91 -0.76 6.58 9.22
C ASP A 91 -2.08 6.09 8.63
N VAL A 92 -3.00 5.68 9.50
CA VAL A 92 -4.31 5.13 9.14
C VAL A 92 -5.39 6.15 9.48
N PRO A 93 -6.02 6.77 8.48
CA PRO A 93 -7.14 7.68 8.71
C PRO A 93 -8.27 7.01 9.50
N GLN A 94 -8.86 7.75 10.43
CA GLN A 94 -9.97 7.29 11.26
C GLN A 94 -11.19 6.83 10.42
N GLU A 95 -11.35 7.40 9.22
CA GLU A 95 -12.41 7.04 8.28
C GLU A 95 -12.43 5.54 7.96
N TYR A 96 -11.27 4.87 7.85
CA TYR A 96 -11.23 3.44 7.57
C TYR A 96 -11.68 2.62 8.76
N VAL A 97 -11.35 3.04 9.99
CA VAL A 97 -11.85 2.40 11.21
C VAL A 97 -13.37 2.55 11.30
N ASP A 98 -13.90 3.71 10.94
CA ASP A 98 -15.32 4.00 10.99
C ASP A 98 -16.09 3.24 9.90
N ARG A 99 -15.55 3.14 8.68
CA ARG A 99 -16.09 2.29 7.61
C ARG A 99 -16.14 0.82 8.02
N MET A 100 -15.06 0.28 8.59
CA MET A 100 -15.05 -1.09 9.10
C MET A 100 -16.06 -1.30 10.24
N LYS A 101 -16.29 -0.29 11.08
CA LYS A 101 -17.33 -0.34 12.12
C LYS A 101 -18.74 -0.32 11.49
N GLY A 102 -18.94 0.50 10.47
CA GLY A 102 -20.20 0.65 9.74
C GLY A 102 -20.56 -0.55 8.85
N ALA A 103 -19.58 -1.28 8.32
CA ALA A 103 -19.79 -2.42 7.42
C ALA A 103 -20.70 -3.52 8.00
N VAL A 104 -20.78 -3.60 9.33
CA VAL A 104 -21.56 -4.59 10.09
C VAL A 104 -22.76 -3.97 10.80
N ALA A 105 -23.13 -2.73 10.47
CA ALA A 105 -24.34 -2.10 10.95
C ALA A 105 -25.56 -2.90 10.46
N GLY A 106 -26.46 -3.26 11.37
CA GLY A 106 -27.63 -4.08 11.06
C GLY A 106 -27.38 -5.58 10.95
N ILE A 107 -26.14 -6.06 11.16
CA ILE A 107 -25.84 -7.50 11.26
C ILE A 107 -25.77 -7.91 12.74
N PRO A 108 -26.62 -8.85 13.21
CA PRO A 108 -26.61 -9.31 14.60
C PRO A 108 -25.22 -9.79 15.03
N LYS A 109 -24.84 -9.57 16.29
CA LYS A 109 -23.47 -9.85 16.79
C LYS A 109 -23.15 -11.35 16.78
N GLU A 110 -24.18 -12.17 16.97
CA GLU A 110 -24.17 -13.63 16.94
C GLU A 110 -23.93 -14.18 15.53
N ASP A 111 -24.29 -13.43 14.48
CA ASP A 111 -24.06 -13.82 13.09
C ASP A 111 -22.63 -13.49 12.66
N LYS A 112 -21.68 -14.24 13.24
CA LYS A 112 -20.25 -14.05 13.03
C LYS A 112 -19.86 -14.22 11.56
N ALA A 113 -20.53 -15.12 10.84
CA ALA A 113 -20.25 -15.40 9.44
C ALA A 113 -20.56 -14.18 8.56
N ARG A 114 -21.77 -13.62 8.65
CA ARG A 114 -22.14 -12.43 7.86
C ARG A 114 -21.33 -11.20 8.25
N ARG A 115 -20.98 -11.05 9.53
CA ARG A 115 -20.12 -9.93 9.96
C ARG A 115 -18.72 -10.03 9.38
N ARG A 116 -18.15 -11.24 9.34
CA ARG A 116 -16.85 -11.50 8.73
C ARG A 116 -16.88 -11.19 7.23
N GLU A 117 -17.86 -11.70 6.51
CA GLU A 117 -18.02 -11.43 5.07
C GLU A 117 -18.17 -9.93 4.79
N ALA A 118 -18.93 -9.20 5.61
CA ALA A 118 -19.10 -7.77 5.45
C ALA A 118 -17.81 -6.97 5.69
N TRP A 119 -17.00 -7.36 6.68
CA TRP A 119 -15.69 -6.77 6.90
C TRP A 119 -14.71 -7.11 5.77
N GLU A 120 -14.68 -8.36 5.32
CA GLU A 120 -13.81 -8.78 4.22
C GLU A 120 -14.15 -7.99 2.94
N ARG A 121 -15.43 -7.86 2.60
CA ARG A 121 -15.89 -7.04 1.47
C ARG A 121 -15.46 -5.57 1.60
N GLU A 122 -15.68 -4.95 2.77
CA GLU A 122 -15.29 -3.55 3.00
C GLU A 122 -13.76 -3.37 2.93
N GLY A 123 -13.00 -4.32 3.48
CA GLY A 123 -11.55 -4.31 3.45
C GLY A 123 -10.95 -4.40 2.05
N ILE A 124 -11.55 -5.23 1.18
CA ILE A 124 -11.20 -5.29 -0.25
C ILE A 124 -11.53 -3.96 -0.91
N GLN A 125 -12.72 -3.42 -0.67
CA GLN A 125 -13.16 -2.17 -1.28
C GLN A 125 -12.25 -0.99 -0.92
N ILE A 126 -11.86 -0.86 0.36
CA ILE A 126 -10.87 0.14 0.82
C ILE A 126 -9.54 -0.04 0.07
N CYS A 127 -9.04 -1.28 -0.05
CA CYS A 127 -7.78 -1.56 -0.75
C CYS A 127 -7.86 -1.18 -2.24
N VAL A 128 -8.96 -1.50 -2.91
CA VAL A 128 -9.22 -1.16 -4.31
C VAL A 128 -9.23 0.36 -4.53
N GLU A 129 -9.93 1.10 -3.67
CA GLU A 129 -9.98 2.56 -3.72
C GLU A 129 -8.60 3.19 -3.49
N VAL A 130 -7.82 2.66 -2.55
CA VAL A 130 -6.43 3.09 -2.35
C VAL A 130 -5.59 2.82 -3.59
N ILE A 131 -5.68 1.63 -4.19
CA ILE A 131 -4.96 1.29 -5.43
C ILE A 131 -5.30 2.27 -6.55
N GLN A 132 -6.59 2.58 -6.74
CA GLN A 132 -7.03 3.52 -7.77
C GLN A 132 -6.39 4.90 -7.53
N GLN A 133 -6.44 5.42 -6.30
CA GLN A 133 -5.90 6.75 -6.00
C GLN A 133 -4.37 6.82 -6.08
N VAL A 134 -3.63 5.80 -5.64
CA VAL A 134 -2.16 5.84 -5.68
C VAL A 134 -1.61 5.70 -7.10
N ARG A 135 -2.32 5.01 -7.99
CA ARG A 135 -1.96 4.90 -9.41
C ARG A 135 -2.09 6.23 -10.15
N GLU A 136 -2.90 7.15 -9.66
CA GLU A 136 -3.04 8.50 -10.21
C GLU A 136 -1.94 9.47 -9.72
N ILE A 137 -1.00 9.00 -8.88
CA ILE A 137 0.10 9.84 -8.39
C ILE A 137 1.26 9.76 -9.39
N PRO A 138 1.68 10.89 -10.01
CA PRO A 138 2.85 10.90 -10.87
C PRO A 138 4.09 10.38 -10.14
N GLY A 139 4.83 9.47 -10.79
CA GLY A 139 6.02 8.81 -10.24
C GLY A 139 5.75 7.53 -9.46
N VAL A 140 4.49 7.13 -9.25
CA VAL A 140 4.15 5.77 -8.80
C VAL A 140 4.14 4.84 -10.02
N ALA A 141 5.05 3.87 -10.03
CA ALA A 141 5.20 2.91 -11.13
C ALA A 141 4.21 1.72 -11.02
N GLY A 142 3.70 1.46 -9.82
CA GLY A 142 2.78 0.35 -9.58
C GLY A 142 2.45 0.16 -8.10
N VAL A 143 1.88 -1.00 -7.78
CA VAL A 143 1.49 -1.35 -6.40
C VAL A 143 2.11 -2.68 -5.97
N HIS A 144 2.43 -2.79 -4.68
CA HIS A 144 2.82 -4.02 -4.02
C HIS A 144 1.68 -4.46 -3.07
N ILE A 145 0.92 -5.48 -3.47
CA ILE A 145 -0.25 -5.95 -2.71
C ILE A 145 0.21 -6.93 -1.63
N MET A 146 0.02 -6.55 -0.37
CA MET A 146 0.34 -7.35 0.81
C MET A 146 -0.95 -7.90 1.43
N ALA A 147 -1.35 -9.11 1.04
CA ALA A 147 -2.53 -9.80 1.57
C ALA A 147 -2.12 -10.89 2.58
N ILE A 148 -1.58 -10.46 3.73
CA ILE A 148 -1.02 -11.34 4.77
C ILE A 148 -2.11 -12.32 5.28
N GLU A 149 -1.86 -13.63 5.15
CA GLU A 149 -2.79 -14.71 5.54
C GLU A 149 -4.19 -14.61 4.89
N TRP A 150 -4.24 -13.99 3.71
CA TRP A 150 -5.46 -13.84 2.93
C TRP A 150 -5.16 -13.71 1.43
N GLU A 151 -4.31 -14.58 0.92
CA GLU A 151 -3.80 -14.59 -0.45
C GLU A 151 -4.92 -14.67 -1.50
N GLU A 152 -6.04 -15.33 -1.18
CA GLU A 152 -7.19 -15.44 -2.09
C GLU A 152 -7.81 -14.07 -2.41
N ALA A 153 -7.66 -13.08 -1.53
CA ALA A 153 -8.15 -11.72 -1.78
C ALA A 153 -7.46 -11.03 -2.95
N VAL A 154 -6.22 -11.43 -3.28
CA VAL A 154 -5.43 -10.77 -4.33
C VAL A 154 -6.12 -10.89 -5.70
N ALA A 155 -6.73 -12.04 -5.99
CA ALA A 155 -7.46 -12.24 -7.24
C ALA A 155 -8.64 -11.25 -7.37
N GLU A 156 -9.40 -11.07 -6.30
CA GLU A 156 -10.54 -10.15 -6.28
C GLU A 156 -10.09 -8.68 -6.32
N ILE A 157 -9.07 -8.32 -5.53
CA ILE A 157 -8.50 -6.96 -5.50
C ILE A 157 -7.98 -6.58 -6.88
N THR A 158 -7.19 -7.45 -7.53
CA THR A 158 -6.61 -7.14 -8.85
C THR A 158 -7.67 -7.00 -9.93
N LYS A 159 -8.74 -7.80 -9.87
CA LYS A 159 -9.88 -7.70 -10.78
C LYS A 159 -10.65 -6.39 -10.57
N GLN A 160 -11.05 -6.09 -9.33
CA GLN A 160 -11.82 -4.88 -9.02
C GLN A 160 -11.01 -3.58 -9.22
N ALA A 161 -9.70 -3.62 -8.99
CA ALA A 161 -8.81 -2.48 -9.21
C ALA A 161 -8.42 -2.26 -10.68
N GLY A 162 -8.95 -3.06 -11.61
CA GLY A 162 -8.64 -2.94 -13.05
C GLY A 162 -7.16 -3.18 -13.36
N LEU A 163 -6.54 -4.13 -12.67
CA LEU A 163 -5.16 -4.58 -12.92
C LEU A 163 -5.10 -5.80 -13.84
N GLN A 164 -6.25 -6.25 -14.34
CA GLN A 164 -6.39 -7.34 -15.29
C GLN A 164 -6.85 -6.81 -16.66
N PRO A 165 -6.45 -7.45 -17.78
CA PRO A 165 -5.49 -8.57 -17.86
C PRO A 165 -4.05 -8.11 -17.54
N ARG A 166 -3.16 -9.06 -17.28
CA ARG A 166 -1.73 -8.74 -17.14
C ARG A 166 -1.22 -8.10 -18.42
N PRO A 167 -0.33 -7.08 -18.34
CA PRO A 167 0.36 -6.57 -19.50
C PRO A 167 1.12 -7.70 -20.21
N THR A 168 1.06 -7.72 -21.54
CA THR A 168 1.97 -8.50 -22.36
C THR A 168 3.32 -7.81 -22.31
N VAL A 169 4.36 -8.54 -21.92
CA VAL A 169 5.74 -8.05 -21.94
C VAL A 169 6.38 -8.68 -23.17
N ASP A 170 6.71 -7.84 -24.15
CA ASP A 170 7.43 -8.24 -25.37
C ASP A 170 8.91 -8.51 -25.08
#